data_AF-A0A1C5BFV1-F1
#
_entry.id   AF-A0A1C5BFV1-F1
#
_cell.length_a   1.000
_cell.length_b   1.000
_cell.length_c   1.000
_cell.angle_alpha   90.00
_cell.angle_beta   90.00
_cell.angle_gamma   90.00
#
_symmetry.space_group_name_H-M   'P 1'
#
loop_
_entity.id
_entity.type
_entity.pdbx_description
1 polymer ?
#
loop_
_entity_poly.entity_id
_entity_poly.type
_entity_poly.pdbx_seq_one_letter_code
_entity_poly.pdbx_strand_id
1 'polypeptide(L)' 'MIELSSTTAVKASAVSGAGPSVLSELAVREELALRRLVAVPVKGVSLRRDLRAVWPTGHRPTGPARDLLALTRA' A
#
# COMPACT_ATOMS: atom_id res chain seq x y z
N MET A 1 -9.52 21.60 -0.89
CA MET A 1 -9.01 20.32 -0.34
C MET A 1 -9.62 19.21 -1.18
N ILE A 2 -8.80 18.37 -1.80
CA ILE A 2 -9.31 17.21 -2.55
C ILE A 2 -9.39 16.06 -1.54
N GLU A 3 -10.58 15.51 -1.35
CA GLU A 3 -10.80 14.30 -0.56
C GLU A 3 -11.09 13.14 -1.53
N LEU A 4 -10.30 12.08 -1.43
CA LEU A 4 -10.42 10.91 -2.29
C LEU A 4 -10.63 9.69 -1.40
N SER A 5 -11.70 8.94 -1.65
CA SER A 5 -12.14 7.83 -0.81
C SER A 5 -11.43 6.51 -1.07
N SER A 6 -10.48 6.46 -2.02
CA SER A 6 -9.77 5.22 -2.36
C SER A 6 -8.31 5.45 -2.76
N THR A 7 -7.48 4.44 -2.50
CA THR A 7 -6.08 4.39 -2.92
C THR A 7 -5.94 4.51 -4.44
N THR A 8 -6.86 3.93 -5.22
CA THR A 8 -6.84 4.02 -6.69
C THR A 8 -7.06 5.45 -7.15
N ALA A 9 -8.00 6.17 -6.55
CA ALA A 9 -8.26 7.58 -6.89
C ALA A 9 -7.06 8.47 -6.53
N VAL A 10 -6.46 8.29 -5.35
CA VAL A 10 -5.25 9.01 -4.93
C VAL A 10 -4.06 8.73 -5.86
N LYS A 11 -3.90 7.48 -6.32
CA LYS A 11 -2.87 7.14 -7.30
C LYS A 11 -3.12 7.83 -8.63
N ALA A 12 -4.36 7.80 -9.14
CA ALA A 12 -4.72 8.44 -10.39
C ALA A 12 -4.50 9.96 -10.35
N SER A 13 -4.81 10.63 -9.24
CA SER A 13 -4.56 12.06 -9.08
C SER A 13 -3.07 12.41 -9.10
N ALA A 14 -2.22 11.57 -8.52
CA ALA A 14 -0.77 11.78 -8.56
C ALA A 14 -0.23 11.58 -9.98
N VAL A 15 -0.67 10.51 -10.66
CA VAL A 15 -0.28 10.21 -12.05
C VAL A 15 -0.73 11.29 -13.03
N SER A 16 -1.93 11.87 -12.82
CA SER A 16 -2.44 12.95 -13.67
C SER A 16 -1.85 14.33 -13.35
N GLY A 17 -0.97 14.44 -12.36
CA GLY A 17 -0.33 15.70 -11.98
C GLY A 17 -1.21 16.65 -11.16
N ALA A 18 -2.32 16.17 -10.59
CA ALA A 18 -3.18 16.98 -9.72
C ALA A 18 -2.48 17.37 -8.39
N GLY A 19 -1.42 16.64 -8.00
CA GLY A 19 -0.56 16.98 -6.87
C GLY A 19 0.20 15.77 -6.32
N PRO A 20 1.18 16.00 -5.43
CA PRO A 20 1.87 14.91 -4.73
C PRO A 20 0.91 14.13 -3.83
N SER A 21 1.21 12.86 -3.58
CA SER A 21 0.38 11.99 -2.73
C SER A 21 1.24 11.06 -1.89
N VAL A 22 0.75 10.73 -0.69
CA VAL A 22 1.37 9.74 0.20
C VAL A 22 0.62 8.42 0.04
N LEU A 23 1.32 7.41 -0.48
CA LEU A 23 0.75 6.09 -0.77
C LEU A 23 1.69 4.98 -0.30
N SER A 24 1.13 3.80 -0.05
CA SER A 24 1.93 2.60 0.18
C SER A 24 2.76 2.30 -1.07
N GLU A 25 4.07 2.08 -0.92
CA GLU A 25 4.96 1.70 -2.04
C GLU A 25 4.42 0.47 -2.80
N LEU A 26 3.86 -0.51 -2.07
CA LEU A 26 3.20 -1.68 -2.66
C LEU A 26 2.11 -1.34 -3.68
N ALA A 27 1.41 -0.22 -3.53
CA ALA A 27 0.30 0.18 -4.41
C ALA A 27 0.74 0.96 -5.65
N VAL A 28 1.99 1.46 -5.66
CA VAL A 28 2.56 2.29 -6.74
C VAL A 28 3.83 1.69 -7.36
N ARG A 29 4.14 0.42 -7.05
CA ARG A 29 5.37 -0.26 -7.47
C ARG A 29 5.58 -0.20 -8.98
N GLU A 30 4.52 -0.43 -9.74
CA GLU A 30 4.58 -0.42 -11.20
C GLU A 30 4.84 1.00 -11.75
N GLU A 31 4.16 2.01 -11.21
CA GLU A 31 4.37 3.40 -11.61
C GLU A 31 5.78 3.89 -11.30
N LEU A 32 6.37 3.45 -10.17
CA LEU A 32 7.76 3.73 -9.84
C LEU A 32 8.73 3.01 -10.77
N ALA A 33 8.50 1.72 -11.05
CA ALA A 33 9.34 0.93 -11.95
C ALA A 33 9.36 1.50 -13.37
N LEU A 34 8.21 1.97 -13.86
CA LEU A 34 8.04 2.58 -15.17
C LEU A 34 8.30 4.09 -15.18
N ARG A 35 8.74 4.66 -14.06
CA ARG A 35 9.02 6.10 -13.88
C ARG A 35 7.85 7.02 -14.26
N ARG A 36 6.62 6.52 -14.16
CA ARG A 36 5.40 7.35 -14.24
C ARG A 36 5.20 8.17 -12.97
N LEU A 37 5.70 7.68 -11.85
CA LEU A 37 5.82 8.41 -10.60
C LEU A 37 7.28 8.37 -10.12
N VAL A 38 7.63 9.33 -9.28
CA VAL A 38 8.92 9.37 -8.59
C VAL A 38 8.68 9.43 -7.08
N ALA A 39 9.51 8.73 -6.31
CA ALA A 39 9.49 8.85 -4.87
C ALA A 39 10.17 10.17 -4.46
N VAL A 40 9.47 11.01 -3.69
CA VAL A 40 10.01 12.27 -3.17
C VAL A 40 10.54 12.04 -1.74
N PRO A 41 11.85 12.21 -1.48
CA PRO A 41 12.40 12.04 -0.14
C PRO A 41 11.87 13.12 0.82
N VAL A 42 11.33 12.71 1.96
CA VAL A 42 10.85 13.62 3.02
C VAL A 42 11.72 13.45 4.26
N LYS A 43 12.40 14.52 4.68
CA LYS A 43 13.29 14.50 5.86
C LYS A 43 12.47 14.41 7.14
N GLY A 44 12.96 13.64 8.12
CA GLY A 44 12.35 13.51 9.44
C GLY A 44 11.07 12.69 9.50
N VAL A 45 10.65 12.07 8.38
CA VAL A 45 9.41 11.30 8.29
C VAL A 45 9.74 9.84 8.00
N SER A 46 9.36 8.96 8.93
CA SER A 46 9.41 7.50 8.73
C SER A 46 7.99 6.94 8.73
N LEU A 47 7.51 6.56 7.56
CA LEU A 47 6.20 5.94 7.38
C LEU A 47 6.39 4.44 7.20
N ARG A 48 6.35 3.70 8.31
CA ARG A 48 6.33 2.23 8.29
C ARG A 48 4.99 1.74 8.81
N ARG A 49 4.51 0.65 8.22
CA ARG A 49 3.31 -0.06 8.67
C ARG A 49 3.56 -1.55 8.58
N ASP A 50 3.10 -2.27 9.59
CA ASP A 50 3.06 -3.72 9.53
C ASP A 50 1.76 -4.15 8.85
N LEU A 51 1.86 -5.05 7.88
CA LEU A 51 0.70 -5.77 7.37
C LEU A 51 0.39 -6.91 8.34
N ARG A 52 -0.79 -6.85 8.97
CA ARG A 52 -1.24 -7.86 9.93
C ARG A 52 -2.36 -8.68 9.34
N ALA A 53 -2.19 -10.00 9.33
CA ALA A 53 -3.29 -10.92 9.10
C ALA A 53 -4.20 -10.93 10.33
N VAL A 54 -5.51 -10.75 10.11
CA VAL A 54 -6.52 -10.71 11.18
C VAL A 54 -7.63 -11.71 10.88
N TRP A 55 -8.17 -12.33 11.92
CA TRP A 55 -9.29 -13.27 11.85
C TRP A 55 -10.11 -13.21 13.14
N PRO A 56 -11.39 -13.63 13.12
CA PRO A 56 -12.22 -13.67 14.33
C PRO A 56 -11.60 -14.54 15.41
N THR A 57 -11.78 -14.14 16.67
CA THR A 57 -11.33 -14.94 17.82
C THR A 57 -11.89 -16.37 17.74
N GLY A 58 -11.05 -17.36 18.02
CA GLY A 58 -11.39 -18.79 17.89
C GLY A 58 -11.32 -19.37 16.47
N HIS A 59 -11.20 -18.53 15.43
CA HIS A 59 -11.24 -18.96 14.03
C HIS A 59 -9.87 -18.86 13.38
N ARG A 60 -8.90 -19.63 13.90
CA ARG A 60 -7.55 -19.65 13.31
C ARG A 60 -7.61 -20.22 11.89
N PRO A 61 -6.96 -19.57 10.90
CA PRO A 61 -6.89 -20.08 9.54
C PRO A 61 -6.32 -21.51 9.48
N THR A 62 -6.96 -22.34 8.66
CA THR A 62 -6.58 -23.73 8.36
C THR A 62 -6.55 -23.92 6.84
N GLY A 63 -5.93 -25.03 6.39
CA GLY A 63 -5.86 -25.38 4.97
C GLY A 63 -5.29 -24.24 4.10
N PRO A 64 -5.87 -23.96 2.92
CA PRO A 64 -5.33 -22.98 1.98
C PRO A 64 -5.13 -21.58 2.55
N ALA A 65 -5.96 -21.15 3.49
CA ALA A 65 -5.80 -19.84 4.13
C ALA A 65 -4.55 -19.80 5.02
N ARG A 66 -4.24 -20.89 5.73
CA ARG A 66 -2.98 -21.02 6.49
C ARG A 66 -1.79 -21.10 5.54
N ASP A 67 -1.91 -21.84 4.44
CA ASP A 67 -0.84 -21.99 3.46
C ASP A 67 -0.48 -20.64 2.85
N LEU A 68 -1.47 -19.82 2.48
CA LEU A 68 -1.24 -18.45 2.04
C LEU A 68 -0.50 -17.62 3.10
N LEU A 69 -0.93 -17.67 4.36
CA LEU A 69 -0.25 -16.94 5.44
C LEU A 69 1.20 -17.39 5.66
N ALA A 70 1.50 -18.67 5.40
CA ALA A 70 2.87 -19.17 5.47
C ALA A 70 3.78 -18.59 4.36
N LEU A 71 3.19 -18.14 3.24
CA LEU A 71 3.89 -17.46 2.14
C LEU A 71 4.11 -15.96 2.40
N THR A 72 3.34 -15.34 3.29
CA THR A 72 3.39 -13.89 3.54
C THR A 72 4.41 -13.49 4.61
N ARG A 73 5.51 -14.24 4.78
CA ARG A 73 6.50 -13.94 5.83
C ARG A 73 7.10 -12.55 5.67
N ALA A 74 7.21 -11.85 6.80
CA ALA A 74 8.01 -10.62 6.96
C ALA A 74 9.51 -10.95 6.96
#